data_AF-A0A031FN40-F1
#
_entry.id   AF-A0A031FN40-F1
#
_cell.length_a   1.000
_cell.length_b   1.000
_cell.length_c   1.000
_cell.angle_alpha   90.00
_cell.angle_beta   90.00
_cell.angle_gamma   90.00
#
_symmetry.space_group_name_H-M   'P 1'
#
loop_
_entity.id
_entity.type
_entity.pdbx_description
1 polymer ?
#
loop_
_entity_poly.entity_id
_entity_poly.type
_entity_poly.pdbx_seq_one_letter_code
_entity_poly.pdbx_strand_id
1 'polypeptide(L)'
;MSARPADQTFELAERSDGFNYQYRMRCACGETSALAADDYFAEARRARMDCAHCGREIHFGPAVAALRDENDRALQDNLVSTFAWYHTSTSPNWPSSGYAAQFENQLKWVERDFGISRDNYLAQQTSKALHVGTYEAAIENMLRRMENQGDSTKQFYLYRVALRLTPGSINTGYRDENHAVASDISVAEISDAGLDAVRYLNVHEAMGTLSLAVVPSAIAAMQCIPIPTSEVITDDQPAAVRAAVEDVRNATRKLRTAEEALSSIEPSVRRMMTLGMRPDPDGAAKRIGKLEQKYYWSWHDLQERLASEYLPNVSAVIRRDFNDAVAGWRDENAEVFVQRYRRLTALLERPSEAIAKVSTQAWRFVGGAQASLSSSAQMSDAPDSASRDGPPSWMQLNAGA
;
A
#
# COMPACT_ATOMS: atom_id res chain seq x y z
N MET A 1 3.55 -9.48 -40.69
CA MET A 1 3.91 -10.14 -39.42
C MET A 1 4.86 -9.21 -38.67
N SER A 2 4.33 -8.34 -37.80
CA SER A 2 5.15 -7.41 -37.01
C SER A 2 5.87 -8.17 -35.90
N ALA A 3 7.18 -7.95 -35.79
CA ALA A 3 8.01 -8.49 -34.73
C ALA A 3 7.45 -8.06 -33.35
N ARG A 4 7.31 -9.02 -32.43
CA ARG A 4 7.12 -8.71 -31.01
C ARG A 4 8.37 -7.95 -30.53
N PRO A 5 8.24 -6.84 -29.78
CA PRO A 5 9.41 -6.23 -29.14
C PRO A 5 9.83 -7.15 -27.99
N ALA A 6 10.78 -8.05 -28.26
CA ALA A 6 11.17 -9.10 -27.32
C ALA A 6 12.24 -8.64 -26.31
N ASP A 7 12.81 -7.44 -26.42
CA ASP A 7 14.03 -7.06 -25.66
C ASP A 7 13.99 -5.68 -24.99
N GLN A 8 12.81 -5.07 -24.77
CA GLN A 8 12.79 -3.80 -24.02
C GLN A 8 12.98 -4.08 -22.52
N THR A 9 14.20 -3.93 -22.03
CA THR A 9 14.54 -3.93 -20.62
C THR A 9 14.52 -2.51 -20.08
N PHE A 10 14.18 -2.35 -18.79
CA PHE A 10 14.29 -1.08 -18.08
C PHE A 10 15.39 -1.21 -17.04
N GLU A 11 16.46 -0.43 -17.20
CA GLU A 11 17.47 -0.24 -16.16
C GLU A 11 16.95 0.82 -15.19
N LEU A 12 16.35 0.35 -14.10
CA LEU A 12 15.79 1.23 -13.07
C LEU A 12 16.66 1.21 -11.82
N ALA A 13 16.90 2.39 -11.25
CA ALA A 13 17.55 2.55 -9.97
C ALA A 13 16.57 2.27 -8.83
N GLU A 14 17.03 1.52 -7.83
CA GLU A 14 16.28 1.27 -6.61
C GLU A 14 16.39 2.45 -5.65
N ARG A 15 15.31 2.69 -4.90
CA ARG A 15 15.25 3.65 -3.80
C ARG A 15 14.83 2.90 -2.56
N SER A 16 15.54 3.09 -1.46
CA SER A 16 15.25 2.39 -0.20
C SER A 16 15.59 3.28 0.98
N ASP A 17 14.62 3.39 1.88
CA ASP A 17 14.78 4.02 3.19
C ASP A 17 14.99 2.95 4.29
N GLY A 18 14.75 1.67 3.96
CA GLY A 18 14.65 0.58 4.92
C GLY A 18 13.43 0.73 5.85
N PHE A 19 13.24 -0.19 6.81
CA PHE A 19 12.12 -0.11 7.77
C PHE A 19 12.53 0.41 9.17
N ASN A 20 13.77 0.91 9.29
CA ASN A 20 14.28 1.57 10.48
C ASN A 20 14.70 3.01 10.17
N TYR A 21 13.89 3.69 9.37
CA TYR A 21 14.09 5.07 8.97
C TYR A 21 13.86 6.04 10.13
N GLN A 22 14.34 7.28 9.97
CA GLN A 22 14.01 8.39 10.86
C GLN A 22 12.85 9.19 10.29
N TYR A 23 12.02 9.74 11.17
CA TYR A 23 10.99 10.70 10.80
C TYR A 23 11.60 12.10 10.75
N ARG A 24 10.96 12.99 9.98
CA ARG A 24 11.29 14.42 9.99
C ARG A 24 10.03 15.24 10.18
N MET A 25 10.14 16.23 11.06
CA MET A 25 9.01 17.09 11.44
C MET A 25 9.36 18.54 11.15
N ARG A 26 8.47 19.25 10.45
CA ARG A 26 8.57 20.67 10.14
C ARG A 26 8.17 21.51 11.35
N CYS A 27 9.04 22.40 11.77
CA CYS A 27 8.77 23.39 12.79
C CYS A 27 8.11 24.64 12.19
N ALA A 28 7.36 25.38 13.01
CA ALA A 28 6.85 26.71 12.65
C ALA A 28 7.96 27.75 12.35
N CYS A 29 9.23 27.45 12.66
CA CYS A 29 10.36 28.28 12.24
C CYS A 29 10.77 28.08 10.77
N GLY A 30 10.17 27.11 10.07
CA GLY A 30 10.46 26.76 8.68
C GLY A 30 11.41 25.59 8.51
N GLU A 31 12.24 25.30 9.53
CA GLU A 31 13.22 24.20 9.52
C GLU A 31 12.59 22.85 9.86
N THR A 32 13.26 21.77 9.48
CA THR A 32 12.86 20.40 9.84
C THR A 32 13.76 19.84 10.94
N SER A 33 13.25 18.93 11.76
CA SER A 33 14.02 18.25 12.79
C SER A 33 13.81 16.74 12.70
N ALA A 34 14.89 15.98 12.82
CA ALA A 34 14.85 14.53 12.79
C ALA A 34 14.31 13.98 14.12
N LEU A 35 13.56 12.90 14.04
CA LEU A 35 13.00 12.16 15.16
C LEU A 35 13.26 10.67 14.92
N ALA A 36 13.98 10.01 15.83
CA ALA A 36 14.22 8.58 15.70
C ALA A 36 12.91 7.80 15.78
N ALA A 37 12.81 6.66 15.10
CA ALA A 37 11.59 5.86 15.11
C ALA A 37 11.23 5.34 16.51
N ASP A 38 12.24 5.02 17.33
CA ASP A 38 12.04 4.60 18.72
C ASP A 38 11.48 5.73 19.58
N ASP A 39 11.95 6.98 19.39
CA ASP A 39 11.41 8.15 20.08
C ASP A 39 9.99 8.46 19.61
N TYR A 40 9.72 8.37 18.30
CA TYR A 40 8.38 8.50 17.75
C TYR A 40 7.41 7.49 18.39
N PHE A 41 7.85 6.23 18.53
CA PHE A 41 7.06 5.17 19.15
C PHE A 41 6.84 5.40 20.64
N ALA A 42 7.91 5.74 21.38
CA ALA A 42 7.86 5.94 22.83
C ALA A 42 7.00 7.15 23.23
N GLU A 43 7.11 8.26 22.49
CA GLU A 43 6.37 9.49 22.76
C GLU A 43 5.05 9.59 21.99
N ALA A 44 4.61 8.54 21.28
CA ALA A 44 3.40 8.54 20.45
C ALA A 44 2.14 9.04 21.18
N ARG A 45 2.06 8.87 22.51
CA ARG A 45 0.92 9.35 23.33
C ARG A 45 0.91 10.86 23.55
N ARG A 46 2.08 11.49 23.66
CA ARG A 46 2.22 12.93 23.90
C ARG A 46 2.47 13.70 22.61
N ALA A 47 3.12 13.02 21.65
CA ALA A 47 3.46 13.50 20.33
C ALA A 47 4.26 14.81 20.36
N ARG A 48 5.31 14.88 21.18
CA ARG A 48 6.12 16.10 21.38
C ARG A 48 7.61 15.84 21.15
N MET A 49 8.26 16.81 20.51
CA MET A 49 9.72 16.88 20.38
C MET A 49 10.15 18.35 20.34
N ASP A 50 11.42 18.63 20.62
CA ASP A 50 11.96 19.99 20.44
C ASP A 50 12.57 20.18 19.05
N CYS A 51 12.37 21.36 18.47
CA CYS A 51 13.03 21.74 17.23
C CYS A 51 14.54 21.89 17.45
N ALA A 52 15.34 21.16 16.67
CA ALA A 52 16.81 21.20 16.75
C ALA A 52 17.41 22.58 16.38
N HIS A 53 16.62 23.46 15.74
CA HIS A 53 17.08 24.76 15.25
C HIS A 53 16.68 25.93 16.15
N CYS A 54 15.44 25.94 16.65
CA CYS A 54 14.92 27.07 17.44
C CYS A 54 14.48 26.69 18.86
N GLY A 55 14.57 25.41 19.24
CA GLY A 55 14.21 24.93 20.59
C GLY A 55 12.73 24.99 20.94
N ARG A 56 11.85 25.36 19.99
CA ARG A 56 10.40 25.35 20.21
C ARG A 56 9.85 23.91 20.12
N GLU A 57 8.89 23.61 20.98
CA GLU A 57 8.16 22.33 20.96
C GLU A 57 7.41 22.18 19.62
N ILE A 58 7.51 21.00 19.05
CA ILE A 58 6.78 20.53 17.87
C ILE A 58 5.82 19.44 18.34
N HIS A 59 4.54 19.60 18.04
CA HIS A 59 3.57 18.53 18.14
C HIS A 59 3.70 17.64 16.90
N PHE A 60 4.48 16.56 17.01
CA PHE A 60 4.82 15.72 15.87
C PHE A 60 3.64 14.87 15.39
N GLY A 61 3.62 14.53 14.10
CA GLY A 61 2.55 13.74 13.49
C GLY A 61 2.33 14.11 12.02
N PRO A 62 1.30 13.55 11.36
CA PRO A 62 1.04 13.76 9.93
C PRO A 62 0.97 15.25 9.52
N ALA A 63 0.39 16.10 10.38
CA ALA A 63 0.20 17.53 10.12
C ALA A 63 1.51 18.33 9.99
N VAL A 64 2.61 17.81 10.52
CA VAL A 64 3.93 18.47 10.46
C VAL A 64 4.98 17.55 9.88
N ALA A 65 4.60 16.45 9.23
CA ALA A 65 5.56 15.57 8.58
C ALA A 65 6.33 16.33 7.48
N ALA A 66 7.57 15.94 7.27
CA ALA A 66 8.42 16.38 6.18
C ALA A 66 9.03 15.16 5.48
N LEU A 67 9.64 15.38 4.31
CA LEU A 67 10.36 14.32 3.59
C LEU A 67 11.45 13.72 4.49
N ARG A 68 11.54 12.39 4.55
CA ARG A 68 12.59 11.65 5.25
C ARG A 68 13.96 11.98 4.64
N ASP A 69 14.02 11.97 3.31
CA ASP A 69 15.17 12.42 2.51
C ASP A 69 14.83 13.73 1.79
N GLU A 70 15.37 14.85 2.27
CA GLU A 70 15.21 16.16 1.65
C GLU A 70 15.95 16.29 0.31
N ASN A 71 16.91 15.40 0.05
CA ASN A 71 17.69 15.34 -1.18
C ASN A 71 17.26 14.18 -2.08
N ASP A 72 16.07 13.63 -1.86
CA ASP A 72 15.52 12.54 -2.65
C ASP A 72 15.64 12.88 -4.14
N ARG A 73 16.35 12.04 -4.88
CA ARG A 73 16.63 12.29 -6.30
C ARG A 73 15.37 12.27 -7.16
N ALA A 74 14.25 11.69 -6.68
CA ALA A 74 12.96 11.80 -7.34
C ALA A 74 12.33 13.20 -7.22
N LEU A 75 12.97 14.13 -6.50
CA LEU A 75 12.68 15.56 -6.61
C LEU A 75 13.14 16.18 -7.94
N GLN A 76 13.99 15.48 -8.71
CA GLN A 76 14.42 15.92 -10.04
C GLN A 76 13.55 15.27 -11.12
N ASP A 77 12.77 16.08 -11.83
CA ASP A 77 11.73 15.64 -12.78
C ASP A 77 12.26 14.68 -13.85
N ASN A 78 13.45 14.95 -14.37
CA ASN A 78 14.10 14.16 -15.41
C ASN A 78 14.57 12.78 -14.92
N LEU A 79 14.67 12.55 -13.61
CA LEU A 79 15.09 11.28 -13.03
C LEU A 79 13.93 10.37 -12.65
N VAL A 80 12.70 10.88 -12.56
CA VAL A 80 11.54 10.14 -12.02
C VAL A 80 11.27 8.82 -12.77
N SER A 81 11.39 8.83 -14.11
CA SER A 81 11.20 7.64 -14.94
C SER A 81 12.38 6.64 -14.88
N THR A 82 13.50 7.02 -14.25
CA THR A 82 14.69 6.15 -14.09
C THR A 82 14.65 5.32 -12.81
N PHE A 83 13.68 5.57 -11.92
CA PHE A 83 13.53 4.83 -10.67
C PHE A 83 12.53 3.68 -10.81
N ALA A 84 12.78 2.63 -10.03
CA ALA A 84 11.79 1.59 -9.79
C ALA A 84 10.77 2.11 -8.79
N TRP A 85 9.50 2.06 -9.18
CA TRP A 85 8.37 2.38 -8.32
C TRP A 85 7.66 1.11 -7.89
N TYR A 86 7.00 1.11 -6.74
CA TYR A 86 6.41 -0.09 -6.17
C TYR A 86 4.94 0.10 -5.80
N HIS A 87 4.21 -1.00 -5.90
CA HIS A 87 2.81 -1.08 -5.48
C HIS A 87 2.50 -2.48 -4.95
N THR A 88 1.60 -2.58 -3.97
CA THR A 88 1.04 -3.85 -3.50
C THR A 88 -0.45 -3.92 -3.81
N SER A 89 -0.87 -5.02 -4.43
CA SER A 89 -2.27 -5.24 -4.77
C SER A 89 -2.70 -6.65 -4.43
N THR A 90 -3.99 -6.83 -4.16
CA THR A 90 -4.61 -8.17 -4.07
C THR A 90 -5.04 -8.68 -5.44
N SER A 91 -4.94 -7.83 -6.47
CA SER A 91 -5.22 -8.19 -7.86
C SER A 91 -3.94 -8.74 -8.53
N PRO A 92 -3.97 -9.95 -9.13
CA PRO A 92 -2.81 -10.56 -9.82
C PRO A 92 -2.48 -9.90 -11.18
N ASN A 93 -3.34 -9.01 -11.67
CA ASN A 93 -3.20 -8.38 -12.98
C ASN A 93 -3.24 -6.85 -12.92
N TRP A 94 -2.91 -6.24 -11.78
CA TRP A 94 -2.87 -4.79 -11.58
C TRP A 94 -1.82 -4.09 -12.47
N PRO A 95 -2.11 -2.91 -13.07
CA PRO A 95 -3.44 -2.36 -13.22
C PRO A 95 -4.20 -3.22 -14.24
N SER A 96 -5.37 -3.71 -13.85
CA SER A 96 -6.21 -4.45 -14.80
C SER A 96 -7.00 -3.45 -15.63
N SER A 97 -7.11 -3.67 -16.94
CA SER A 97 -8.05 -2.91 -17.78
C SER A 97 -9.50 -3.07 -17.31
N GLY A 98 -9.76 -4.15 -16.56
CA GLY A 98 -11.00 -4.40 -15.84
C GLY A 98 -10.97 -4.05 -14.35
N TYR A 99 -10.03 -3.25 -13.85
CA TYR A 99 -10.03 -2.83 -12.43
C TYR A 99 -11.34 -2.10 -12.11
N ALA A 100 -11.79 -1.27 -13.06
CA ALA A 100 -13.13 -0.71 -13.15
C ALA A 100 -14.26 -1.77 -13.10
N ALA A 101 -14.14 -2.82 -13.93
CA ALA A 101 -15.16 -3.85 -14.11
C ALA A 101 -15.21 -4.88 -12.95
N GLN A 102 -14.13 -5.07 -12.20
CA GLN A 102 -14.07 -5.99 -11.06
C GLN A 102 -14.90 -5.50 -9.87
N PHE A 103 -15.09 -4.18 -9.73
CA PHE A 103 -15.99 -3.60 -8.73
C PHE A 103 -17.48 -3.85 -9.05
N GLU A 104 -17.84 -4.16 -10.30
CA GLU A 104 -19.23 -4.50 -10.67
C GLU A 104 -19.75 -5.75 -9.94
N ASN A 105 -18.86 -6.69 -9.58
CA ASN A 105 -19.24 -7.89 -8.85
C ASN A 105 -19.36 -7.68 -7.33
N GLN A 106 -18.62 -6.72 -6.75
CA GLN A 106 -18.80 -6.32 -5.34
C GLN A 106 -20.06 -5.48 -5.12
N LEU A 107 -20.58 -4.87 -6.19
CA LEU A 107 -21.73 -3.96 -6.17
C LEU A 107 -23.09 -4.64 -5.96
N LYS A 108 -23.20 -5.97 -6.04
CA LYS A 108 -24.44 -6.68 -5.68
C LYS A 108 -24.86 -6.50 -4.22
N TRP A 109 -23.95 -6.07 -3.34
CA TRP A 109 -24.23 -5.80 -1.92
C TRP A 109 -24.53 -4.33 -1.62
N VAL A 110 -24.00 -3.37 -2.38
CA VAL A 110 -24.05 -1.93 -2.03
C VAL A 110 -25.35 -1.24 -2.48
N GLU A 111 -25.98 -1.72 -3.57
CA GLU A 111 -27.27 -1.17 -4.06
C GLU A 111 -28.41 -1.27 -3.03
N ARG A 112 -28.34 -2.22 -2.07
CA ARG A 112 -29.43 -2.46 -1.12
C ARG A 112 -29.43 -1.53 0.10
N ASP A 113 -28.26 -1.03 0.54
CA ASP A 113 -28.15 -0.47 1.89
C ASP A 113 -27.84 1.03 1.96
N PHE A 114 -27.33 1.68 0.90
CA PHE A 114 -26.82 3.07 1.02
C PHE A 114 -27.30 4.09 -0.02
N GLY A 115 -28.12 3.71 -1.01
CA GLY A 115 -28.68 4.68 -1.96
C GLY A 115 -27.67 5.46 -2.82
N ILE A 116 -26.39 5.07 -2.81
CA ILE A 116 -25.35 5.59 -3.71
C ILE A 116 -25.56 4.92 -5.07
N SER A 117 -25.67 5.71 -6.15
CA SER A 117 -25.82 5.12 -7.48
C SER A 117 -24.57 4.33 -7.84
N ARG A 118 -24.78 3.12 -8.35
CA ARG A 118 -23.74 2.24 -8.89
C ARG A 118 -22.78 3.00 -9.82
N ASP A 119 -23.33 3.85 -10.68
CA ASP A 119 -22.58 4.64 -11.64
C ASP A 119 -21.66 5.67 -10.97
N ASN A 120 -22.11 6.32 -9.89
CA ASN A 120 -21.30 7.28 -9.13
C ASN A 120 -20.17 6.58 -8.36
N TYR A 121 -20.43 5.40 -7.79
CA TYR A 121 -19.40 4.63 -7.10
C TYR A 121 -18.34 4.10 -8.10
N LEU A 122 -18.78 3.58 -9.25
CA LEU A 122 -17.87 3.14 -10.31
C LEU A 122 -17.07 4.33 -10.88
N ALA A 123 -17.71 5.48 -11.13
CA ALA A 123 -17.02 6.68 -11.55
C ALA A 123 -15.96 7.12 -10.52
N GLN A 124 -16.28 7.08 -9.23
CA GLN A 124 -15.36 7.46 -8.15
C GLN A 124 -14.19 6.47 -7.98
N GLN A 125 -14.38 5.17 -8.22
CA GLN A 125 -13.29 4.19 -8.15
C GLN A 125 -12.42 4.18 -9.42
N THR A 126 -13.02 4.46 -10.57
CA THR A 126 -12.31 4.52 -11.86
C THR A 126 -11.61 5.84 -12.11
N SER A 127 -12.03 6.90 -11.41
CA SER A 127 -11.37 8.20 -11.45
C SER A 127 -10.11 8.28 -10.58
N LYS A 128 -9.82 7.29 -9.71
CA LYS A 128 -8.64 7.37 -8.83
C LYS A 128 -7.35 7.16 -9.62
N ALA A 129 -6.37 8.03 -9.38
CA ALA A 129 -5.03 7.81 -9.88
C ALA A 129 -4.42 6.54 -9.27
N LEU A 130 -3.46 5.94 -9.98
CA LEU A 130 -2.72 4.81 -9.47
C LEU A 130 -1.60 5.31 -8.56
N HIS A 131 -1.57 4.83 -7.32
CA HIS A 131 -0.56 5.22 -6.35
C HIS A 131 0.62 4.25 -6.38
N VAL A 132 1.82 4.77 -6.61
CA VAL A 132 3.08 4.03 -6.53
C VAL A 132 4.07 4.78 -5.63
N GLY A 133 4.92 4.06 -4.92
CA GLY A 133 5.88 4.64 -3.98
C GLY A 133 7.23 3.92 -3.99
N THR A 134 7.99 4.09 -2.93
CA THR A 134 9.15 3.23 -2.65
C THR A 134 8.69 1.81 -2.33
N TYR A 135 9.64 0.87 -2.27
CA TYR A 135 9.36 -0.49 -1.84
C TYR A 135 8.70 -0.50 -0.45
N GLU A 136 9.27 0.26 0.49
CA GLU A 136 8.77 0.40 1.86
C GLU A 136 7.35 0.93 1.89
N ALA A 137 7.06 2.01 1.14
CA ALA A 137 5.72 2.57 1.07
C ALA A 137 4.68 1.57 0.54
N ALA A 138 5.07 0.72 -0.42
CA ALA A 138 4.19 -0.33 -0.93
C ALA A 138 3.92 -1.42 0.12
N ILE A 139 4.93 -1.82 0.92
CA ILE A 139 4.78 -2.79 2.00
C ILE A 139 3.99 -2.21 3.17
N GLU A 140 4.27 -0.99 3.61
CA GLU A 140 3.52 -0.31 4.69
C GLU A 140 2.03 -0.17 4.32
N ASN A 141 1.72 0.19 3.06
CA ASN A 141 0.34 0.22 2.58
C ASN A 141 -0.32 -1.17 2.60
N MET A 142 0.41 -2.24 2.28
CA MET A 142 -0.09 -3.61 2.41
C MET A 142 -0.46 -3.93 3.86
N LEU A 143 0.43 -3.66 4.81
CA LEU A 143 0.19 -3.92 6.24
C LEU A 143 -1.05 -3.17 6.74
N ARG A 144 -1.16 -1.87 6.42
CA ARG A 144 -2.33 -1.06 6.74
C ARG A 144 -3.62 -1.64 6.16
N ARG A 145 -3.60 -2.15 4.93
CA ARG A 145 -4.78 -2.79 4.30
C ARG A 145 -5.15 -4.10 4.96
N MET A 146 -4.16 -4.91 5.34
CA MET A 146 -4.38 -6.15 6.08
C MET A 146 -5.09 -5.87 7.42
N GLU A 147 -4.66 -4.83 8.13
CA GLU A 147 -5.25 -4.40 9.40
C GLU A 147 -6.64 -3.76 9.21
N ASN A 148 -6.74 -2.72 8.38
CA ASN A 148 -7.87 -1.78 8.38
C ASN A 148 -8.92 -2.03 7.30
N GLN A 149 -8.63 -2.87 6.30
CA GLN A 149 -9.51 -3.10 5.14
C GLN A 149 -9.92 -4.57 4.97
N GLY A 150 -9.63 -5.41 5.97
CA GLY A 150 -10.00 -6.83 5.94
C GLY A 150 -9.27 -7.63 4.86
N ASP A 151 -8.12 -7.15 4.39
CA ASP A 151 -7.32 -7.82 3.37
C ASP A 151 -6.34 -8.85 3.97
N SER A 152 -6.31 -9.04 5.30
CA SER A 152 -5.32 -9.89 5.99
C SER A 152 -5.24 -11.33 5.44
N THR A 153 -6.34 -11.90 4.98
CA THR A 153 -6.39 -13.28 4.44
C THR A 153 -6.23 -13.36 2.91
N LYS A 154 -6.11 -12.21 2.23
CA LYS A 154 -6.04 -12.16 0.76
C LYS A 154 -4.60 -12.40 0.28
N GLN A 155 -4.50 -12.96 -0.91
CA GLN A 155 -3.24 -13.07 -1.63
C GLN A 155 -2.82 -11.67 -2.12
N PHE A 156 -1.65 -11.20 -1.68
CA PHE A 156 -1.05 -9.97 -2.19
C PHE A 156 -0.04 -10.24 -3.30
N TYR A 157 0.26 -9.23 -4.08
CA TYR A 157 1.24 -9.21 -5.14
C TYR A 157 2.07 -7.94 -5.02
N LEU A 158 3.40 -8.08 -5.13
CA LEU A 158 4.33 -6.96 -5.21
C LEU A 158 4.57 -6.64 -6.68
N TYR A 159 4.31 -5.40 -7.05
CA TYR A 159 4.60 -4.86 -8.37
C TYR A 159 5.81 -3.94 -8.31
N ARG A 160 6.76 -4.16 -9.23
CA ARG A 160 7.84 -3.24 -9.55
C ARG A 160 7.51 -2.59 -10.89
N VAL A 161 7.47 -1.26 -10.95
CA VAL A 161 6.81 -0.48 -11.99
C VAL A 161 7.83 0.42 -12.68
N ALA A 162 7.87 0.31 -14.01
CA ALA A 162 8.57 1.24 -14.89
C ALA A 162 7.60 2.29 -15.39
N LEU A 163 7.95 3.56 -15.22
CA LEU A 163 7.17 4.68 -15.73
C LEU A 163 7.74 5.22 -17.03
N ARG A 164 6.89 5.86 -17.82
CA ARG A 164 7.27 6.66 -18.99
C ARG A 164 6.49 7.96 -18.93
N LEU A 165 7.13 8.98 -18.38
CA LEU A 165 6.57 10.32 -18.29
C LEU A 165 6.98 11.15 -19.50
N THR A 166 6.07 11.96 -20.01
CA THR A 166 6.37 13.02 -20.96
C THR A 166 7.27 14.07 -20.27
N PRO A 167 8.28 14.65 -20.94
CA PRO A 167 9.07 15.71 -20.34
C PRO A 167 8.19 16.88 -19.86
N GLY A 168 8.30 17.24 -18.58
CA GLY A 168 7.51 18.31 -17.98
C GLY A 168 6.07 17.94 -17.58
N SER A 169 5.63 16.69 -17.78
CA SER A 169 4.28 16.23 -17.35
C SER A 169 4.25 15.75 -15.90
N ILE A 170 5.03 16.39 -15.02
CA ILE A 170 5.01 16.15 -13.58
C ILE A 170 5.06 17.50 -12.86
N ASN A 171 4.33 17.62 -11.75
CA ASN A 171 4.31 18.86 -10.97
C ASN A 171 5.70 19.19 -10.43
N THR A 172 6.12 20.47 -10.40
CA THR A 172 7.37 20.93 -9.76
C THR A 172 7.37 20.65 -8.26
N GLY A 173 8.50 20.17 -7.72
CA GLY A 173 8.64 19.85 -6.29
C GLY A 173 7.73 18.70 -5.87
N TYR A 174 6.91 18.90 -4.85
CA TYR A 174 5.91 17.92 -4.45
C TYR A 174 4.70 18.63 -3.85
N ARG A 175 3.56 17.95 -3.91
CA ARG A 175 2.33 18.37 -3.24
C ARG A 175 2.42 17.98 -1.76
N ASP A 176 2.18 18.95 -0.88
CA ASP A 176 2.10 18.74 0.56
C ASP A 176 0.73 18.17 0.92
N GLU A 177 0.71 17.01 1.58
CA GLU A 177 -0.52 16.30 1.98
C GLU A 177 -0.77 16.34 3.50
N ASN A 178 -0.02 17.15 4.26
CA ASN A 178 -0.14 17.23 5.73
C ASN A 178 -1.55 17.56 6.22
N HIS A 179 -2.35 18.24 5.40
CA HIS A 179 -3.73 18.62 5.70
C HIS A 179 -4.75 18.08 4.70
N ALA A 180 -4.32 17.25 3.75
CA ALA A 180 -5.18 16.66 2.76
C ALA A 180 -5.69 15.29 3.22
N VAL A 181 -6.90 14.94 2.80
CA VAL A 181 -7.40 13.57 2.95
C VAL A 181 -6.59 12.70 1.99
N ALA A 182 -5.93 11.66 2.53
CA ALA A 182 -5.13 10.73 1.74
C ALA A 182 -5.88 10.25 0.49
N SER A 183 -5.19 10.09 -0.64
CA SER A 183 -5.66 9.33 -1.82
C SER A 183 -6.80 9.93 -2.68
N ASP A 184 -7.06 11.24 -2.58
CA ASP A 184 -8.10 11.89 -3.42
C ASP A 184 -7.58 12.46 -4.75
N ILE A 185 -6.32 12.23 -5.12
CA ILE A 185 -5.81 12.65 -6.43
C ILE A 185 -6.47 11.80 -7.52
N SER A 186 -7.29 12.43 -8.34
CA SER A 186 -7.99 11.77 -9.45
C SER A 186 -7.20 11.86 -10.77
N VAL A 187 -7.43 10.89 -11.66
CA VAL A 187 -6.91 10.90 -13.03
C VAL A 187 -7.35 12.16 -13.78
N ALA A 188 -8.57 12.65 -13.52
CA ALA A 188 -9.10 13.87 -14.13
C ALA A 188 -8.28 15.09 -13.70
N GLU A 189 -8.05 15.28 -12.39
CA GLU A 189 -7.22 16.40 -11.89
C GLU A 189 -5.80 16.38 -12.46
N ILE A 190 -5.18 15.20 -12.56
CA ILE A 190 -3.84 15.06 -13.15
C ILE A 190 -3.88 15.43 -14.65
N SER A 191 -4.86 14.92 -15.38
CA SER A 191 -4.99 15.14 -16.83
C SER A 191 -5.36 16.58 -17.18
N ASP A 192 -6.25 17.21 -16.41
CA ASP A 192 -6.67 18.61 -16.59
C ASP A 192 -5.51 19.59 -16.32
N ALA A 193 -4.58 19.20 -15.45
CA ALA A 193 -3.32 19.91 -15.24
C ALA A 193 -2.27 19.65 -16.33
N GLY A 194 -2.57 18.81 -17.33
CA GLY A 194 -1.63 18.41 -18.39
C GLY A 194 -0.47 17.55 -17.90
N LEU A 195 -0.65 16.82 -16.79
CA LEU A 195 0.36 15.99 -16.17
C LEU A 195 0.12 14.50 -16.47
N ASP A 196 1.17 13.69 -16.37
CA ASP A 196 1.11 12.23 -16.34
C ASP A 196 1.19 11.70 -14.89
N ALA A 197 1.78 12.49 -13.99
CA ALA A 197 1.98 12.13 -12.59
C ALA A 197 1.98 13.35 -11.66
N VAL A 198 1.66 13.10 -10.39
CA VAL A 198 1.82 14.05 -9.29
C VAL A 198 2.66 13.42 -8.19
N ARG A 199 3.77 14.08 -7.86
CA ARG A 199 4.58 13.82 -6.65
C ARG A 199 3.89 14.40 -5.44
N TYR A 200 3.79 13.61 -4.39
CA TYR A 200 3.23 14.04 -3.12
C TYR A 200 4.00 13.47 -1.93
N LEU A 201 3.96 14.22 -0.82
CA LEU A 201 4.46 13.78 0.48
C LEU A 201 3.48 12.76 1.06
N ASN A 202 3.88 11.51 1.20
CA ASN A 202 3.04 10.50 1.82
C ASN A 202 3.07 10.67 3.34
N VAL A 203 1.94 11.00 3.96
CA VAL A 203 1.85 11.18 5.44
C VAL A 203 0.98 10.12 6.12
N HIS A 204 0.28 9.31 5.31
CA HIS A 204 -0.77 8.40 5.79
C HIS A 204 -0.41 6.93 5.68
N GLU A 205 0.33 6.54 4.64
CA GLU A 205 0.69 5.13 4.40
C GLU A 205 2.16 4.87 4.72
N ALA A 206 3.04 5.83 4.43
CA ALA A 206 4.46 5.78 4.74
C ALA A 206 4.99 7.18 5.00
N MET A 207 4.79 7.66 6.23
CA MET A 207 4.96 9.06 6.62
C MET A 207 6.36 9.61 6.31
N GLY A 208 6.43 10.60 5.42
CA GLY A 208 7.66 11.26 5.01
C GLY A 208 8.29 10.71 3.73
N THR A 209 7.67 9.72 3.06
CA THR A 209 8.17 9.24 1.76
C THR A 209 7.62 10.08 0.61
N LEU A 210 8.38 10.17 -0.49
CA LEU A 210 7.91 10.75 -1.74
C LEU A 210 7.25 9.67 -2.61
N SER A 211 5.94 9.79 -2.82
CA SER A 211 5.14 8.88 -3.64
C SER A 211 4.58 9.58 -4.88
N LEU A 212 4.05 8.79 -5.83
CA LEU A 212 3.43 9.28 -7.06
C LEU A 212 1.98 8.82 -7.16
N ALA A 213 1.12 9.74 -7.57
CA ALA A 213 -0.17 9.43 -8.17
C ALA A 213 0.02 9.53 -9.69
N VAL A 214 -0.25 8.46 -10.43
CA VAL A 214 0.00 8.39 -11.88
C VAL A 214 -1.26 8.05 -12.64
N VAL A 215 -1.39 8.59 -13.85
CA VAL A 215 -2.41 8.11 -14.78
C VAL A 215 -2.03 6.71 -15.29
N PRO A 216 -2.98 5.81 -15.60
CA PRO A 216 -2.66 4.46 -16.06
C PRO A 216 -1.76 4.39 -17.29
N SER A 217 -1.86 5.37 -18.21
CA SER A 217 -1.03 5.45 -19.43
C SER A 217 0.43 5.78 -19.15
N ALA A 218 0.77 6.32 -17.97
CA ALA A 218 2.14 6.62 -17.57
C ALA A 218 2.93 5.37 -17.18
N ILE A 219 2.26 4.24 -16.91
CA ILE A 219 2.91 2.96 -16.61
C ILE A 219 3.35 2.32 -17.93
N ALA A 220 4.66 2.15 -18.10
CA ALA A 220 5.22 1.54 -19.30
C ALA A 220 5.20 0.01 -19.22
N ALA A 221 5.68 -0.52 -18.10
CA ALA A 221 5.75 -1.94 -17.84
C ALA A 221 5.83 -2.21 -16.34
N MET A 222 5.63 -3.48 -15.96
CA MET A 222 5.77 -3.93 -14.59
C MET A 222 6.33 -5.33 -14.50
N GLN A 223 6.91 -5.65 -13.36
CA GLN A 223 7.27 -6.99 -12.91
C GLN A 223 6.46 -7.32 -11.66
N CYS A 224 6.19 -8.60 -11.41
CA CYS A 224 5.26 -9.00 -10.35
C CYS A 224 5.66 -10.33 -9.70
N ILE A 225 5.56 -10.40 -8.38
CA ILE A 225 5.66 -11.65 -7.60
C ILE A 225 4.50 -11.76 -6.59
N PRO A 226 4.04 -12.97 -6.25
CA PRO A 226 3.12 -13.17 -5.13
C PRO A 226 3.80 -12.94 -3.77
N ILE A 227 3.02 -12.44 -2.81
CA ILE A 227 3.38 -12.25 -1.39
C ILE A 227 2.54 -13.17 -0.50
N PRO A 228 3.12 -13.91 0.46
CA PRO A 228 4.56 -14.04 0.70
C PRO A 228 5.26 -14.81 -0.41
N THR A 229 6.57 -14.57 -0.59
CA THR A 229 7.36 -15.32 -1.57
C THR A 229 7.43 -16.81 -1.17
N SER A 230 7.46 -17.72 -2.15
CA SER A 230 7.40 -19.18 -1.94
C SER A 230 8.63 -19.82 -1.26
N GLU A 231 9.40 -19.06 -0.50
CA GLU A 231 10.58 -19.59 0.19
C GLU A 231 10.20 -20.65 1.23
N VAL A 232 10.96 -21.74 1.18
CA VAL A 232 10.90 -22.78 2.22
C VAL A 232 11.72 -22.28 3.39
N ILE A 233 11.06 -22.19 4.53
CA ILE A 233 11.71 -21.86 5.79
C ILE A 233 12.32 -23.15 6.33
N THR A 234 13.65 -23.24 6.29
CA THR A 234 14.40 -24.43 6.72
C THR A 234 14.96 -24.32 8.13
N ASP A 235 15.03 -23.12 8.70
CA ASP A 235 15.68 -22.92 9.99
C ASP A 235 14.78 -23.34 11.15
N ASP A 236 15.40 -23.98 12.14
CA ASP A 236 14.75 -24.34 13.39
C ASP A 236 14.22 -23.09 14.11
N GLN A 237 13.01 -23.21 14.67
CA GLN A 237 12.43 -22.14 15.48
C GLN A 237 13.24 -21.95 16.77
N PRO A 238 13.54 -20.72 17.21
CA PRO A 238 14.20 -20.48 18.50
C PRO A 238 13.43 -21.13 19.67
N ALA A 239 14.16 -21.58 20.70
CA ALA A 239 13.56 -22.24 21.86
C ALA A 239 12.51 -21.37 22.57
N ALA A 240 12.76 -20.05 22.63
CA ALA A 240 11.83 -19.07 23.19
C ALA A 240 10.50 -19.00 22.42
N VAL A 241 10.56 -19.04 21.08
CA VAL A 241 9.36 -19.06 20.22
C VAL A 241 8.58 -20.36 20.42
N ARG A 242 9.27 -21.51 20.45
CA ARG A 242 8.62 -22.82 20.70
C ARG A 242 7.90 -22.86 22.04
N ALA A 243 8.50 -22.30 23.09
CA ALA A 243 7.87 -22.20 24.40
C ALA A 243 6.59 -21.35 24.36
N ALA A 244 6.64 -20.18 23.71
CA ALA A 244 5.47 -19.31 23.58
C ALA A 244 4.35 -19.93 22.73
N VAL A 245 4.68 -20.69 21.67
CA VAL A 245 3.70 -21.48 20.91
C VAL A 245 2.97 -22.47 21.81
N GLU A 246 3.70 -23.14 22.70
CA GLU A 246 3.10 -24.09 23.65
C GLU A 246 2.23 -23.38 24.70
N ASP A 247 2.61 -22.18 25.13
CA ASP A 247 1.78 -21.36 26.02
C ASP A 247 0.47 -20.95 25.35
N VAL A 248 0.49 -20.52 24.08
CA VAL A 248 -0.71 -20.24 23.29
C VAL A 248 -1.58 -21.48 23.18
N ARG A 249 -1.01 -22.63 22.80
CA ARG A 249 -1.78 -23.90 22.71
C ARG A 249 -2.44 -24.27 24.03
N ASN A 250 -1.73 -24.13 25.14
CA ASN A 250 -2.26 -24.43 26.46
C ASN A 250 -3.34 -23.44 26.89
N ALA A 251 -3.19 -22.15 26.58
CA ALA A 251 -4.21 -21.14 26.83
C ALA A 251 -5.48 -21.41 26.01
N THR A 252 -5.34 -21.67 24.70
CA THR A 252 -6.46 -22.01 23.80
C THR A 252 -7.18 -23.27 24.27
N ARG A 253 -6.46 -24.33 24.64
CA ARG A 253 -7.07 -25.58 25.15
C ARG A 253 -7.90 -25.32 26.40
N LYS A 254 -7.35 -24.56 27.36
CA LYS A 254 -8.04 -24.22 28.62
C LYS A 254 -9.26 -23.35 28.40
N LEU A 255 -9.15 -22.34 27.53
CA LEU A 255 -10.27 -21.47 27.18
C LEU A 255 -11.42 -22.27 26.55
N ARG A 256 -11.11 -23.07 25.52
CA ARG A 256 -12.11 -23.91 24.84
C ARG A 256 -12.82 -24.87 25.79
N THR A 257 -12.09 -25.57 26.66
CA THR A 257 -12.70 -26.46 27.66
C THR A 257 -13.62 -25.70 28.63
N ALA A 258 -13.25 -24.48 29.01
CA ALA A 258 -14.08 -23.64 29.88
C ALA A 258 -15.32 -23.11 29.15
N GLU A 259 -15.22 -22.75 27.87
CA GLU A 259 -16.34 -22.32 27.04
C GLU A 259 -17.33 -23.46 26.77
N GLU A 260 -16.84 -24.67 26.50
CA GLU A 260 -17.64 -25.88 26.36
C GLU A 260 -18.44 -26.17 27.64
N ALA A 261 -17.80 -26.03 28.82
CA ALA A 261 -18.44 -26.23 30.11
C ALA A 261 -19.56 -25.22 30.41
N LEU A 262 -19.51 -24.02 29.80
CA LEU A 262 -20.54 -22.99 29.95
C LEU A 262 -21.45 -22.88 28.72
N SER A 263 -21.30 -23.76 27.73
CA SER A 263 -22.03 -23.71 26.45
C SER A 263 -23.56 -23.65 26.63
N SER A 264 -24.09 -24.27 27.69
CA SER A 264 -25.50 -24.28 28.06
C SER A 264 -26.04 -22.96 28.66
N ILE A 265 -25.16 -22.00 28.97
CA ILE A 265 -25.55 -20.68 29.48
C ILE A 265 -25.58 -19.68 28.33
N GLU A 266 -26.68 -18.94 28.19
CA GLU A 266 -26.83 -17.89 27.19
C GLU A 266 -25.72 -16.82 27.27
N PRO A 267 -25.13 -16.36 26.14
CA PRO A 267 -24.04 -15.38 26.14
C PRO A 267 -24.35 -14.07 26.89
N SER A 268 -25.59 -13.59 26.79
CA SER A 268 -26.06 -12.40 27.51
C SER A 268 -26.04 -12.60 29.03
N VAL A 269 -26.36 -13.80 29.50
CA VAL A 269 -26.33 -14.19 30.91
C VAL A 269 -24.90 -14.32 31.40
N ARG A 270 -23.99 -14.89 30.61
CA ARG A 270 -22.55 -14.93 30.93
C ARG A 270 -21.98 -13.52 31.11
N ARG A 271 -22.32 -12.60 30.21
CA ARG A 271 -21.85 -11.20 30.31
C ARG A 271 -22.35 -10.51 31.59
N MET A 272 -23.61 -10.75 31.97
CA MET A 272 -24.15 -10.26 33.24
C MET A 272 -23.46 -10.87 34.47
N MET A 273 -23.08 -12.14 34.43
CA MET A 273 -22.29 -12.79 35.49
C MET A 273 -20.89 -12.18 35.61
N THR A 274 -20.18 -11.96 34.49
CA THR A 274 -18.86 -11.33 34.47
C THR A 274 -18.88 -9.92 35.05
N LEU A 275 -19.95 -9.15 34.78
CA LEU A 275 -20.14 -7.80 35.32
C LEU A 275 -20.64 -7.77 36.77
N GLY A 276 -20.84 -8.94 37.42
CA GLY A 276 -21.35 -9.03 38.79
C GLY A 276 -22.85 -8.68 38.92
N MET A 277 -23.58 -8.59 37.81
CA MET A 277 -25.01 -8.26 37.75
C MET A 277 -25.91 -9.50 37.92
N ARG A 278 -25.34 -10.70 37.88
CA ARG A 278 -26.00 -11.97 38.19
C ARG A 278 -25.09 -12.86 39.06
N PRO A 279 -25.66 -13.78 39.87
CA PRO A 279 -24.87 -14.78 40.57
C PRO A 279 -24.03 -15.60 39.60
N ASP A 280 -22.75 -15.75 39.90
CA ASP A 280 -21.80 -16.64 39.21
C ASP A 280 -21.51 -17.82 40.15
N PRO A 281 -22.46 -18.77 40.32
CA PRO A 281 -22.22 -19.94 41.15
C PRO A 281 -20.98 -20.66 40.60
N ASP A 282 -20.10 -21.06 41.51
CA ASP A 282 -18.78 -21.62 41.24
C ASP A 282 -17.75 -20.66 40.61
N GLY A 283 -18.05 -19.38 40.35
CA GLY A 283 -17.09 -18.41 39.83
C GLY A 283 -16.63 -18.67 38.40
N ALA A 284 -17.48 -19.30 37.58
CA ALA A 284 -17.13 -19.77 36.24
C ALA A 284 -16.94 -18.63 35.24
N ALA A 285 -17.77 -17.60 35.28
CA ALA A 285 -17.63 -16.43 34.41
C ALA A 285 -16.32 -15.67 34.73
N LYS A 286 -15.98 -15.52 36.02
CA LYS A 286 -14.69 -14.94 36.44
C LYS A 286 -13.49 -15.80 36.02
N ARG A 287 -13.61 -17.13 36.01
CA ARG A 287 -12.57 -18.03 35.48
C ARG A 287 -12.37 -17.85 33.99
N ILE A 288 -13.44 -17.77 33.20
CA ILE A 288 -13.34 -17.52 31.75
C ILE A 288 -12.65 -16.19 31.49
N GLY A 289 -13.05 -15.10 32.15
CA GLY A 289 -12.38 -13.80 31.95
C GLY A 289 -10.86 -13.84 32.23
N LYS A 290 -10.42 -14.63 33.22
CA LYS A 290 -8.98 -14.86 33.45
C LYS A 290 -8.32 -15.70 32.36
N LEU A 291 -9.04 -16.67 31.79
CA LEU A 291 -8.54 -17.49 30.69
C LEU A 291 -8.47 -16.71 29.37
N GLU A 292 -9.45 -15.85 29.08
CA GLU A 292 -9.44 -14.91 27.96
C GLU A 292 -8.26 -13.95 28.08
N GLN A 293 -8.04 -13.39 29.27
CA GLN A 293 -6.88 -12.53 29.54
C GLN A 293 -5.58 -13.30 29.33
N LYS A 294 -5.48 -14.54 29.83
CA LYS A 294 -4.29 -15.38 29.61
C LYS A 294 -4.08 -15.70 28.13
N TYR A 295 -5.14 -16.02 27.39
CA TYR A 295 -5.11 -16.25 25.95
C TYR A 295 -4.56 -15.04 25.20
N TYR A 296 -5.08 -13.84 25.50
CA TYR A 296 -4.61 -12.59 24.93
C TYR A 296 -3.12 -12.35 25.23
N TRP A 297 -2.69 -12.50 26.48
CA TRP A 297 -1.29 -12.32 26.87
C TRP A 297 -0.36 -13.35 26.23
N SER A 298 -0.77 -14.61 26.09
CA SER A 298 0.03 -15.63 25.42
C SER A 298 0.24 -15.30 23.93
N TRP A 299 -0.78 -14.79 23.24
CA TRP A 299 -0.63 -14.32 21.86
C TRP A 299 0.27 -13.10 21.74
N HIS A 300 0.10 -12.13 22.64
CA HIS A 300 0.96 -10.95 22.71
C HIS A 300 2.44 -11.34 22.93
N ASP A 301 2.73 -12.21 23.91
CA ASP A 301 4.09 -12.68 24.18
C ASP A 301 4.69 -13.45 22.99
N LEU A 302 3.88 -14.28 22.30
CA LEU A 302 4.32 -14.95 21.07
C LEU A 302 4.71 -13.92 20.00
N GLN A 303 3.88 -12.92 19.74
CA GLN A 303 4.19 -11.89 18.73
C GLN A 303 5.41 -11.04 19.08
N GLU A 304 5.57 -10.65 20.35
CA GLU A 304 6.76 -9.92 20.82
C GLU A 304 8.05 -10.72 20.60
N ARG A 305 8.03 -12.02 20.91
CA ARG A 305 9.17 -12.91 20.65
C ARG A 305 9.44 -13.06 19.15
N LEU A 306 8.39 -13.26 18.35
CA LEU A 306 8.54 -13.37 16.90
C LEU A 306 9.11 -12.08 16.30
N ALA A 307 8.64 -10.91 16.72
CA ALA A 307 9.17 -9.62 16.27
C ALA A 307 10.64 -9.42 16.69
N SER A 308 10.98 -9.80 17.93
CA SER A 308 12.36 -9.70 18.42
C SER A 308 13.33 -10.60 17.65
N GLU A 309 12.90 -11.82 17.32
CA GLU A 309 13.74 -12.82 16.64
C GLU A 309 13.82 -12.61 15.12
N TYR A 310 12.73 -12.20 14.48
CA TYR A 310 12.60 -12.19 13.02
C TYR A 310 12.51 -10.80 12.38
N LEU A 311 12.44 -9.72 13.17
CA LEU A 311 12.43 -8.34 12.70
C LEU A 311 13.47 -7.45 13.42
N PRO A 312 14.69 -7.93 13.76
CA PRO A 312 15.63 -7.17 14.60
C PRO A 312 16.07 -5.83 13.98
N ASN A 313 16.04 -5.71 12.65
CA ASN A 313 16.45 -4.49 11.95
C ASN A 313 15.28 -3.58 11.54
N VAL A 314 14.06 -3.88 12.01
CA VAL A 314 12.84 -3.10 11.76
C VAL A 314 12.50 -2.26 12.99
N SER A 315 12.09 -1.01 12.79
CA SER A 315 11.71 -0.10 13.89
C SER A 315 10.51 -0.59 14.69
N ALA A 316 10.38 -0.14 15.94
CA ALA A 316 9.26 -0.49 16.81
C ALA A 316 7.88 -0.12 16.22
N VAL A 317 7.80 1.02 15.50
CA VAL A 317 6.57 1.44 14.82
C VAL A 317 6.13 0.39 13.79
N ILE A 318 7.04 0.00 12.91
CA ILE A 318 6.73 -0.94 11.83
C ILE A 318 6.50 -2.36 12.37
N ARG A 319 7.19 -2.76 13.45
CA ARG A 319 6.91 -4.04 14.14
C ARG A 319 5.49 -4.08 14.70
N ARG A 320 5.01 -2.98 15.31
CA ARG A 320 3.63 -2.87 15.76
C ARG A 320 2.67 -3.02 14.58
N ASP A 321 2.85 -2.23 13.53
CA ASP A 321 1.95 -2.23 12.37
C ASP A 321 1.94 -3.62 11.68
N PHE A 322 3.08 -4.30 11.63
CA PHE A 322 3.18 -5.69 11.18
C PHE A 322 2.38 -6.65 12.08
N ASN A 323 2.55 -6.55 13.40
CA ASN A 323 1.85 -7.38 14.38
C ASN A 323 0.33 -7.19 14.33
N ASP A 324 -0.13 -5.96 14.12
CA ASP A 324 -1.54 -5.62 13.97
C ASP A 324 -2.09 -6.13 12.65
N ALA A 325 -1.35 -5.97 11.55
CA ALA A 325 -1.71 -6.50 10.23
C ALA A 325 -1.91 -8.03 10.22
N VAL A 326 -1.05 -8.78 10.91
CA VAL A 326 -1.13 -10.25 10.99
C VAL A 326 -2.02 -10.75 12.13
N ALA A 327 -2.57 -9.87 12.97
CA ALA A 327 -3.40 -10.27 14.11
C ALA A 327 -4.65 -11.07 13.68
N GLY A 328 -5.17 -10.82 12.48
CA GLY A 328 -6.28 -11.58 11.89
C GLY A 328 -5.96 -13.06 11.60
N TRP A 329 -4.70 -13.49 11.70
CA TRP A 329 -4.30 -14.89 11.51
C TRP A 329 -4.29 -15.71 12.81
N ARG A 330 -4.59 -15.10 13.97
CA ARG A 330 -4.58 -15.79 15.28
C ARG A 330 -5.60 -16.93 15.39
N ASP A 331 -6.60 -16.96 14.52
CA ASP A 331 -7.60 -18.04 14.46
C ASP A 331 -7.03 -19.35 13.86
N GLU A 332 -5.79 -19.31 13.37
CA GLU A 332 -5.08 -20.48 12.88
C GLU A 332 -4.37 -21.21 14.02
N ASN A 333 -3.96 -22.46 13.75
CA ASN A 333 -3.04 -23.15 14.66
C ASN A 333 -1.78 -22.29 14.84
N ALA A 334 -1.34 -22.10 16.09
CA ALA A 334 -0.16 -21.28 16.43
C ALA A 334 1.09 -21.61 15.59
N GLU A 335 1.30 -22.86 15.16
CA GLU A 335 2.41 -23.19 14.24
C GLU A 335 2.22 -22.64 12.83
N VAL A 336 0.99 -22.71 12.32
CA VAL A 336 0.65 -22.17 11.00
C VAL A 336 0.82 -20.65 11.04
N PHE A 337 0.37 -20.02 12.13
CA PHE A 337 0.62 -18.61 12.39
C PHE A 337 2.11 -18.27 12.36
N VAL A 338 2.95 -19.00 13.12
CA VAL A 338 4.41 -18.78 13.14
C VAL A 338 5.02 -18.97 11.75
N GLN A 339 4.62 -20.00 10.99
CA GLN A 339 5.13 -20.23 9.64
C GLN A 339 4.78 -19.06 8.70
N ARG A 340 3.54 -18.57 8.73
CA ARG A 340 3.11 -17.43 7.91
C ARG A 340 3.79 -16.14 8.33
N TYR A 341 3.88 -15.90 9.63
CA TYR A 341 4.59 -14.76 10.21
C TYR A 341 6.01 -14.71 9.64
N ARG A 342 6.79 -15.79 9.81
CA ARG A 342 8.17 -15.89 9.33
C ARG A 342 8.32 -15.72 7.82
N ARG A 343 7.32 -16.14 7.02
CA ARG A 343 7.35 -15.94 5.56
C ARG A 343 7.19 -14.47 5.19
N LEU A 344 6.33 -13.75 5.92
CA LEU A 344 6.05 -12.36 5.63
C LEU A 344 7.16 -11.42 6.14
N THR A 345 7.86 -11.76 7.23
CA THR A 345 8.96 -10.92 7.77
C THR A 345 10.09 -10.71 6.77
N ALA A 346 10.30 -11.64 5.83
CA ALA A 346 11.30 -11.50 4.78
C ALA A 346 11.14 -10.22 3.94
N LEU A 347 9.91 -9.71 3.80
CA LEU A 347 9.66 -8.46 3.08
C LEU A 347 10.25 -7.25 3.80
N LEU A 348 10.35 -7.30 5.13
CA LEU A 348 10.84 -6.19 5.94
C LEU A 348 12.31 -6.34 6.30
N GLU A 349 12.72 -7.56 6.66
CA GLU A 349 14.06 -7.85 7.14
C GLU A 349 15.06 -8.05 5.98
N ARG A 350 14.60 -8.48 4.81
CA ARG A 350 15.43 -8.78 3.63
C ARG A 350 14.89 -8.11 2.35
N PRO A 351 14.68 -6.78 2.34
CA PRO A 351 14.07 -6.07 1.22
C PRO A 351 14.85 -6.26 -0.08
N SER A 352 16.19 -6.26 -0.04
CA SER A 352 17.04 -6.47 -1.22
C SER A 352 16.79 -7.82 -1.91
N GLU A 353 16.45 -8.87 -1.17
CA GLU A 353 16.13 -10.18 -1.74
C GLU A 353 14.75 -10.19 -2.40
N ALA A 354 13.77 -9.55 -1.77
CA ALA A 354 12.44 -9.39 -2.36
C ALA A 354 12.50 -8.54 -3.65
N ILE A 355 13.26 -7.44 -3.63
CA ILE A 355 13.53 -6.58 -4.78
C ILE A 355 14.22 -7.38 -5.89
N ALA A 356 15.26 -8.16 -5.58
CA ALA A 356 15.95 -8.99 -6.56
C ALA A 356 15.03 -10.06 -7.18
N LYS A 357 14.13 -10.66 -6.40
CA LYS A 357 13.15 -11.63 -6.91
C LYS A 357 12.16 -11.00 -7.89
N VAL A 358 11.67 -9.79 -7.61
CA VAL A 358 10.74 -9.12 -8.53
C VAL A 358 11.47 -8.56 -9.74
N SER A 359 12.69 -8.04 -9.59
CA SER A 359 13.48 -7.46 -10.68
C SER A 359 13.96 -8.48 -11.72
N THR A 360 13.94 -9.77 -11.39
CA THR A 360 14.27 -10.87 -12.31
C THR A 360 13.05 -11.44 -13.05
N GLN A 361 11.83 -11.01 -12.71
CA GLN A 361 10.63 -11.45 -13.43
C GLN A 361 10.56 -10.85 -14.83
N ALA A 362 9.85 -11.50 -15.73
CA ALA A 362 9.60 -10.95 -17.06
C ALA A 362 8.77 -9.66 -16.99
N TRP A 363 9.14 -8.67 -17.79
CA TRP A 363 8.36 -7.43 -17.93
C TRP A 363 7.02 -7.71 -18.59
N ARG A 364 5.96 -7.21 -17.97
CA ARG A 364 4.61 -7.11 -18.53
C ARG A 364 4.34 -5.67 -18.96
N PHE A 365 4.27 -5.44 -20.27
CA PHE A 365 3.99 -4.13 -20.85
C PHE A 365 2.50 -3.77 -20.75
N VAL A 366 2.22 -2.50 -20.47
CA VAL A 366 0.84 -1.97 -20.46
C VAL A 366 0.51 -1.40 -21.84
N GLY A 367 -0.67 -1.76 -22.37
CA GLY A 367 -1.12 -1.41 -23.72
C GLY A 367 -1.22 0.11 -23.92
N GLY A 368 -0.36 0.64 -24.77
CA GLY A 368 -0.24 2.07 -25.10
C GLY A 368 1.06 2.39 -25.85
N ALA A 369 2.11 1.58 -25.63
CA ALA A 369 3.42 1.74 -26.27
C ALA A 369 3.54 1.18 -27.70
N GLN A 370 2.46 0.64 -28.30
CA GLN A 370 2.51 0.04 -29.65
C GLN A 370 2.02 0.95 -30.79
N ALA A 371 1.44 2.13 -30.51
CA ALA A 371 0.69 2.87 -31.54
C ALA A 371 1.46 4.00 -32.27
N SER A 372 2.65 4.43 -31.85
CA SER A 372 3.26 5.66 -32.40
C SER A 372 4.50 5.49 -33.28
N LEU A 373 4.85 4.28 -33.71
CA LEU A 373 6.05 4.05 -34.56
C LEU A 373 5.74 3.57 -35.99
N SER A 374 4.55 3.85 -36.51
CA SER A 374 4.21 3.54 -37.91
C SER A 374 3.53 4.70 -38.64
N SER A 375 4.13 5.89 -38.61
CA SER A 375 3.81 6.95 -39.58
C SER A 375 4.97 7.93 -39.78
N SER A 376 6.13 7.42 -40.18
CA SER A 376 7.22 8.27 -40.66
C SER A 376 8.13 7.51 -41.61
N ALA A 377 7.57 7.04 -42.72
CA ALA A 377 8.34 6.74 -43.91
C ALA A 377 7.45 6.74 -45.16
N GLN A 378 7.89 7.46 -46.18
CA GLN A 378 7.53 7.38 -47.60
C GLN A 378 6.26 8.12 -48.05
N MET A 379 6.44 9.34 -48.57
CA MET A 379 6.55 9.56 -50.03
C MET A 379 6.78 11.06 -50.32
N SER A 380 8.04 11.39 -50.63
CA SER A 380 8.38 12.48 -51.55
C SER A 380 8.53 11.85 -52.94
N ASP A 381 7.76 12.32 -53.92
CA ASP A 381 8.25 12.79 -55.22
C ASP A 381 7.07 13.05 -56.18
N ALA A 382 6.91 14.33 -56.53
CA ALA A 382 6.26 14.80 -57.75
C ALA A 382 7.25 14.60 -58.94
N PRO A 383 6.90 14.75 -60.24
CA PRO A 383 5.87 15.64 -60.80
C PRO A 383 5.06 15.08 -62.00
N ASP A 384 3.98 15.75 -62.40
CA ASP A 384 3.91 16.41 -63.72
C ASP A 384 2.63 17.25 -63.92
N SER A 385 2.81 18.22 -64.80
CA SER A 385 1.97 19.31 -65.29
C SER A 385 0.61 18.94 -65.93
N ALA A 386 -0.39 19.83 -65.79
CA ALA A 386 -1.16 20.46 -66.88
C ALA A 386 -2.45 21.15 -66.40
N SER A 387 -2.41 22.48 -66.40
CA SER A 387 -3.44 23.46 -66.76
C SER A 387 -4.90 23.02 -67.05
N ARG A 388 -5.90 23.70 -66.46
CA ARG A 388 -6.73 24.77 -67.11
C ARG A 388 -8.06 25.04 -66.36
N ASP A 389 -8.40 26.33 -66.35
CA ASP A 389 -9.75 26.95 -66.35
C ASP A 389 -10.61 27.05 -65.07
N GLY A 390 -10.59 28.27 -64.47
CA GLY A 390 -11.76 29.17 -64.42
C GLY A 390 -12.83 29.02 -63.30
N PRO A 391 -13.07 30.07 -62.47
CA PRO A 391 -14.22 30.18 -61.55
C PRO A 391 -15.36 31.04 -62.19
N PRO A 392 -16.37 31.56 -61.45
CA PRO A 392 -17.35 30.97 -60.52
C PRO A 392 -18.81 31.35 -60.92
N SER A 393 -19.87 30.83 -60.27
CA SER A 393 -21.18 31.52 -60.28
C SER A 393 -22.09 31.13 -59.12
N TRP A 394 -22.77 32.17 -58.65
CA TRP A 394 -23.72 32.31 -57.56
C TRP A 394 -25.15 31.90 -57.99
N MET A 395 -26.08 31.99 -57.01
CA MET A 395 -27.55 31.75 -57.05
C MET A 395 -27.97 30.29 -56.78
N GLN A 396 -28.98 29.96 -55.97
CA GLN A 396 -30.04 30.72 -55.31
C GLN A 396 -30.77 29.79 -54.32
N LEU A 397 -31.04 30.31 -53.12
CA LEU A 397 -32.36 30.38 -52.46
C LEU A 397 -33.11 29.12 -51.96
N ASN A 398 -33.62 29.35 -50.74
CA ASN A 398 -34.87 28.91 -50.10
C ASN A 398 -34.91 27.51 -49.47
N ALA A 399 -35.63 27.27 -48.38
CA ALA A 399 -36.22 28.07 -47.28
C ALA A 399 -37.11 27.07 -46.49
N GLY A 400 -37.22 27.27 -45.17
CA GLY A 400 -38.33 26.76 -44.34
C GLY A 400 -38.05 25.41 -43.67
N ALA A 401 -38.22 25.23 -42.36
CA ALA A 401 -38.87 26.05 -41.33
C ALA A 401 -38.17 25.84 -39.98
#